data_AF-A0A5U8SVT7-F1
#
_entry.id   AF-A0A5U8SVT7-F1
#
_cell.length_a   1.000
_cell.length_b   1.000
_cell.length_c   1.000
_cell.angle_alpha   90.00
_cell.angle_beta   90.00
_cell.angle_gamma   90.00
#
_symmetry.space_group_name_H-M   'P 1'
#
loop_
_entity.id
_entity.type
_entity.pdbx_description
1 polymer ?
#
loop_
_entity_poly.entity_id
_entity_poly.type
_entity_poly.pdbx_seq_one_letter_code
_entity_poly.pdbx_strand_id
1 'polypeptide(L)'
;MNEYQITTTPRHHQLTNINVWTPDSQWLVYDVRPQGSSFIGKTIEKIHVNTTEIREIYRGTAGACVGVVTVSPQLPVRYAFIRGPLNPDPQWQYDFHHRQGVMVSDDVPGVAHNIDAFCITPPYQPGALRGGTHVHVFSPDGEWLSFTYNDHVLHERDPVLDLRNVAVAVPLHPVCSGKHHPREYDGEFFCCVVSRTTPAPQPGSDEISRAYEEGWIGEQGYLRADGSRQRRAIAFIGDTRSENGEVIPEIFRLDLPERPEDYTVAGDLPLEGTDSTMPAP
;
A
#
# COMPACT_ATOMS: atom_id res chain seq x y z
N MET A 1 23.67 23.39 -13.87
CA MET A 1 22.63 22.36 -13.74
C MET A 1 22.54 21.70 -15.10
N ASN A 2 22.75 20.39 -15.17
CA ASN A 2 22.70 19.64 -16.42
C ASN A 2 21.59 18.62 -16.30
N GLU A 3 20.81 18.45 -17.36
CA GLU A 3 19.76 17.45 -17.47
C GLU A 3 20.16 16.40 -18.49
N TYR A 4 19.89 15.13 -18.19
CA TYR A 4 20.24 14.01 -19.05
C TYR A 4 19.00 13.17 -19.33
N GLN A 5 18.70 12.94 -20.61
CA GLN A 5 17.67 11.99 -21.01
C GLN A 5 18.24 10.57 -20.97
N ILE A 6 17.63 9.68 -20.18
CA ILE A 6 18.07 8.29 -20.02
C ILE A 6 17.22 7.33 -20.88
N THR A 7 15.93 7.60 -21.05
CA THR A 7 14.99 6.77 -21.84
C THR A 7 14.68 7.41 -23.18
N THR A 8 14.68 6.62 -24.26
CA THR A 8 14.37 7.09 -25.64
C THR A 8 13.28 6.29 -26.34
N THR A 9 12.80 5.19 -25.76
CA THR A 9 11.72 4.40 -26.36
C THR A 9 10.39 5.17 -26.38
N PRO A 10 9.60 5.11 -27.47
CA PRO A 10 8.36 5.88 -27.62
C PRO A 10 7.19 5.28 -26.82
N ARG A 11 7.34 5.28 -25.49
CA ARG A 11 6.35 4.82 -24.52
C ARG A 11 6.52 5.60 -23.21
N HIS A 12 5.66 5.30 -22.26
CA HIS A 12 5.66 5.97 -20.96
C HIS A 12 6.63 5.32 -19.98
N HIS A 13 7.19 6.15 -19.10
CA HIS A 13 8.10 5.78 -18.02
C HIS A 13 7.68 6.56 -16.78
N GLN A 14 6.79 5.98 -15.97
CA GLN A 14 6.24 6.62 -14.77
C GLN A 14 7.11 6.26 -13.57
N LEU A 15 7.72 7.27 -12.97
CA LEU A 15 8.35 7.14 -11.66
C LEU A 15 7.28 7.35 -10.58
N THR A 16 7.26 6.47 -9.59
CA THR A 16 6.59 6.78 -8.32
C THR A 16 7.35 7.94 -7.65
N ASN A 17 6.65 8.76 -6.88
CA ASN A 17 7.22 9.94 -6.21
C ASN A 17 8.25 9.61 -5.11
N ILE A 18 8.42 8.33 -4.76
CA ILE A 18 9.30 7.87 -3.68
C ILE A 18 9.93 6.51 -4.01
N ASN A 19 11.12 6.26 -3.46
CA ASN A 19 11.80 4.95 -3.47
C ASN A 19 11.87 4.29 -4.85
N VAL A 20 12.40 4.99 -5.86
CA VAL A 20 12.53 4.48 -7.25
C VAL A 20 13.95 4.01 -7.62
N TRP A 21 14.90 4.11 -6.69
CA TRP A 21 16.29 3.75 -6.90
C TRP A 21 16.60 2.40 -6.25
N THR A 22 17.41 1.58 -6.92
CA THR A 22 18.08 0.47 -6.25
C THR A 22 19.09 0.97 -5.22
N PRO A 23 19.39 0.19 -4.15
CA PRO A 23 20.29 0.64 -3.08
C PRO A 23 21.70 0.99 -3.55
N ASP A 24 22.17 0.40 -4.65
CA ASP A 24 23.46 0.69 -5.29
C ASP A 24 23.45 1.96 -6.17
N SER A 25 22.28 2.62 -6.29
CA SER A 25 22.05 3.80 -7.14
C SER A 25 22.38 3.58 -8.62
N GLN A 26 22.43 2.33 -9.08
CA GLN A 26 22.73 2.02 -10.48
C GLN A 26 21.47 1.94 -11.35
N TRP A 27 20.32 1.63 -10.76
CA TRP A 27 19.07 1.42 -11.49
C TRP A 27 17.94 2.32 -11.00
N LEU A 28 17.18 2.85 -11.96
CA LEU A 28 15.90 3.50 -11.75
C LEU A 28 14.77 2.56 -12.14
N VAL A 29 13.73 2.48 -11.33
CA VAL A 29 12.58 1.58 -11.53
C VAL A 29 11.34 2.39 -11.86
N TYR A 30 10.60 1.96 -12.89
CA TYR A 30 9.42 2.66 -13.40
C TYR A 30 8.35 1.68 -13.89
N ASP A 31 7.13 2.19 -14.02
CA ASP A 31 6.03 1.50 -14.71
C ASP A 31 5.68 2.17 -16.04
N VAL A 32 4.93 1.45 -16.90
CA VAL A 32 4.63 1.91 -18.27
C VAL A 32 3.21 2.47 -18.45
N ARG A 33 2.53 2.90 -17.37
CA ARG A 33 1.20 3.50 -17.47
C ARG A 33 1.24 4.81 -18.26
N PRO A 34 0.22 5.10 -19.10
CA PRO A 34 0.24 6.28 -19.94
C PRO A 34 0.06 7.58 -19.18
N GLN A 35 -0.74 7.55 -18.13
CA GLN A 35 -1.02 8.67 -17.23
C GLN A 35 -1.21 8.08 -15.83
N GLY A 36 -0.87 8.82 -14.77
CA GLY A 36 -0.94 8.31 -13.39
C GLY A 36 -2.32 7.78 -12.97
N SER A 37 -3.40 8.31 -13.57
CA SER A 37 -4.79 7.89 -13.32
C SER A 37 -5.25 6.67 -14.13
N SER A 38 -4.56 6.31 -15.22
CA SER A 38 -4.93 5.19 -16.08
C SER A 38 -4.13 3.93 -15.71
N PHE A 39 -4.80 2.93 -15.14
CA PHE A 39 -4.16 1.70 -14.68
C PHE A 39 -4.14 0.60 -15.76
N ILE A 40 -3.52 0.89 -16.90
CA ILE A 40 -3.41 -0.04 -18.04
C ILE A 40 -1.97 -0.55 -18.29
N GLY A 41 -1.03 -0.21 -17.42
CA GLY A 41 0.38 -0.61 -17.50
C GLY A 41 0.53 -2.13 -17.49
N LYS A 42 1.47 -2.66 -18.28
CA LYS A 42 1.66 -4.12 -18.43
C LYS A 42 2.96 -4.64 -17.84
N THR A 43 3.92 -3.76 -17.58
CA THR A 43 5.26 -4.13 -17.13
C THR A 43 5.74 -3.20 -16.04
N ILE A 44 6.54 -3.77 -15.13
CA ILE A 44 7.44 -3.06 -14.21
C ILE A 44 8.85 -3.29 -14.72
N GLU A 45 9.64 -2.24 -14.81
CA GLU A 45 10.93 -2.26 -15.48
C GLU A 45 11.96 -1.42 -14.72
N LYS A 46 13.24 -1.70 -14.98
CA LYS A 46 14.35 -0.90 -14.49
C LYS A 46 15.30 -0.52 -15.62
N ILE A 47 15.92 0.65 -15.49
CA ILE A 47 16.93 1.15 -16.42
C ILE A 47 18.22 1.48 -15.67
N HIS A 48 19.34 0.98 -16.17
CA HIS A 48 20.65 1.30 -15.64
C HIS A 48 21.06 2.70 -16.09
N VAL A 49 21.37 3.59 -15.15
CA VAL A 49 21.50 5.03 -15.43
C VAL A 49 22.71 5.40 -16.28
N ASN A 50 23.76 4.58 -16.26
CA ASN A 50 25.00 4.84 -17.02
C ASN A 50 25.03 4.12 -18.38
N THR A 51 24.43 2.93 -18.47
CA THR A 51 24.51 2.09 -19.67
C THR A 51 23.23 2.12 -20.49
N THR A 52 22.14 2.69 -19.95
CA THR A 52 20.80 2.71 -20.54
C THR A 52 20.20 1.32 -20.78
N GLU A 53 20.78 0.29 -20.18
CA GLU A 53 20.26 -1.09 -20.24
C GLU A 53 18.89 -1.13 -19.55
N ILE A 54 17.88 -1.66 -20.24
CA ILE A 54 16.53 -1.84 -19.70
C ILE A 54 16.32 -3.33 -19.38
N ARG A 55 15.78 -3.62 -18.20
CA ARG A 55 15.34 -4.95 -17.80
C ARG A 55 13.89 -4.93 -17.35
N GLU A 56 13.13 -5.92 -17.81
CA GLU A 56 11.79 -6.19 -17.29
C GLU A 56 11.90 -6.93 -15.95
N ILE A 57 11.27 -6.38 -14.91
CA ILE A 57 11.19 -6.99 -13.58
C ILE A 57 9.98 -7.93 -13.53
N TYR A 58 8.85 -7.48 -14.06
CA TYR A 58 7.59 -8.22 -14.01
C TYR A 58 6.65 -7.81 -15.14
N ARG A 59 5.82 -8.76 -15.58
CA ARG A 59 4.74 -8.57 -16.53
C ARG A 59 3.43 -9.07 -15.97
N GLY A 60 2.40 -8.23 -16.06
CA GLY A 60 1.03 -8.60 -15.69
C GLY A 60 0.57 -9.85 -16.45
N THR A 61 -0.03 -10.80 -15.73
CA THR A 61 -0.56 -12.06 -16.26
C THR A 61 -2.08 -12.10 -16.12
N ALA A 62 -2.73 -13.00 -16.87
CA ALA A 62 -4.18 -13.21 -16.79
C ALA A 62 -5.01 -11.91 -16.93
N GLY A 63 -4.58 -10.99 -17.78
CA GLY A 63 -5.25 -9.71 -18.01
C GLY A 63 -4.93 -8.60 -17.00
N ALA A 64 -4.34 -8.91 -15.85
CA ALA A 64 -4.01 -7.93 -14.83
C ALA A 64 -3.02 -6.86 -15.35
N CYS A 65 -3.28 -5.62 -14.96
CA CYS A 65 -2.36 -4.51 -15.16
C CYS A 65 -1.49 -4.32 -13.92
N VAL A 66 -0.38 -3.61 -14.07
CA VAL A 66 0.58 -3.31 -12.99
C VAL A 66 1.03 -1.85 -13.05
N GLY A 67 1.45 -1.33 -11.91
CA GLY A 67 2.07 -0.01 -11.82
C GLY A 67 2.31 0.42 -10.38
N VAL A 68 2.80 1.66 -10.21
CA VAL A 68 3.06 2.27 -8.90
C VAL A 68 4.09 1.45 -8.11
N VAL A 69 5.30 1.36 -8.66
CA VAL A 69 6.38 0.55 -8.09
C VAL A 69 7.24 1.36 -7.13
N THR A 70 7.63 0.75 -6.02
CA THR A 70 8.69 1.22 -5.12
C THR A 70 9.75 0.13 -4.93
N VAL A 71 10.92 0.53 -4.47
CA VAL A 71 12.12 -0.30 -4.35
C VAL A 71 12.53 -0.37 -2.88
N SER A 72 12.89 -1.58 -2.41
CA SER A 72 13.39 -1.76 -1.05
C SER A 72 14.77 -1.09 -0.88
N PRO A 73 15.06 -0.51 0.29
CA PRO A 73 16.33 0.18 0.54
C PRO A 73 17.52 -0.77 0.79
N GLN A 74 17.29 -2.09 0.80
CA GLN A 74 18.28 -3.10 1.16
C GLN A 74 18.41 -4.19 0.09
N LEU A 75 19.52 -4.95 0.19
CA LEU A 75 19.73 -6.17 -0.58
C LEU A 75 19.17 -7.40 0.17
N PRO A 76 18.65 -8.42 -0.54
CA PRO A 76 18.37 -8.41 -1.98
C PRO A 76 17.28 -7.40 -2.33
N VAL A 77 17.41 -6.80 -3.52
CA VAL A 77 16.46 -5.77 -3.97
C VAL A 77 15.09 -6.41 -4.17
N ARG A 78 14.07 -5.80 -3.60
CA ARG A 78 12.66 -6.16 -3.75
C ARG A 78 11.90 -4.98 -4.34
N TYR A 79 10.93 -5.30 -5.19
CA TYR A 79 10.06 -4.32 -5.84
C TYR A 79 8.63 -4.55 -5.39
N ALA A 80 8.04 -3.58 -4.70
CA ALA A 80 6.63 -3.62 -4.31
C ALA A 80 5.82 -2.77 -5.29
N PHE A 81 4.69 -3.29 -5.76
CA PHE A 81 3.85 -2.58 -6.72
C PHE A 81 2.40 -3.04 -6.65
N ILE A 82 1.52 -2.26 -7.29
CA ILE A 82 0.11 -2.61 -7.42
C ILE A 82 -0.06 -3.56 -8.60
N ARG A 83 -0.80 -4.64 -8.37
CA ARG A 83 -1.40 -5.49 -9.41
C ARG A 83 -2.91 -5.30 -9.39
N GLY A 84 -3.51 -5.14 -10.57
CA GLY A 84 -4.96 -5.20 -10.71
C GLY A 84 -5.47 -6.64 -10.61
N PRO A 85 -6.79 -6.86 -10.61
CA PRO A 85 -7.32 -8.22 -10.50
C PRO A 85 -6.86 -9.15 -11.63
N LEU A 86 -6.55 -10.40 -11.27
CA LEU A 86 -6.36 -11.47 -12.24
C LEU A 86 -7.72 -11.84 -12.85
N ASN A 87 -7.78 -12.15 -14.14
CA ASN A 87 -9.01 -12.46 -14.88
C ASN A 87 -10.13 -11.44 -14.60
N PRO A 88 -9.93 -10.14 -14.90
CA PRO A 88 -10.95 -9.14 -14.65
C PRO A 88 -12.20 -9.42 -15.50
N ASP A 89 -13.37 -9.19 -14.94
CA ASP A 89 -14.67 -9.40 -15.57
C ASP A 89 -15.59 -8.18 -15.33
N PRO A 90 -16.79 -8.09 -15.93
CA PRO A 90 -17.64 -6.90 -15.78
C PRO A 90 -17.99 -6.50 -14.33
N GLN A 91 -17.94 -7.43 -13.39
CA GLN A 91 -18.21 -7.19 -11.96
C GLN A 91 -16.92 -6.96 -11.16
N TRP A 92 -15.78 -7.42 -11.67
CA TRP A 92 -14.49 -7.35 -10.96
C TRP A 92 -13.39 -6.72 -11.82
N GLN A 93 -13.50 -5.39 -11.99
CA GLN A 93 -12.50 -4.57 -12.68
C GLN A 93 -11.51 -3.92 -11.70
N TYR A 94 -10.46 -3.33 -12.24
CA TYR A 94 -9.58 -2.48 -11.45
C TYR A 94 -10.36 -1.31 -10.83
N ASP A 95 -10.36 -1.24 -9.50
CA ASP A 95 -10.87 -0.15 -8.68
C ASP A 95 -10.06 -0.07 -7.38
N PHE A 96 -10.25 0.97 -6.57
CA PHE A 96 -9.50 1.23 -5.35
C PHE A 96 -9.54 0.06 -4.37
N HIS A 97 -10.70 -0.55 -4.16
CA HIS A 97 -10.90 -1.69 -3.27
C HIS A 97 -10.58 -3.07 -3.91
N HIS A 98 -10.12 -3.09 -5.18
CA HIS A 98 -9.69 -4.29 -5.92
C HIS A 98 -8.20 -4.31 -6.25
N ARG A 99 -7.43 -3.36 -5.74
CA ARG A 99 -5.98 -3.31 -5.89
C ARG A 99 -5.31 -4.36 -5.03
N GLN A 100 -4.28 -5.00 -5.55
CA GLN A 100 -3.51 -6.00 -4.82
C GLN A 100 -2.06 -5.55 -4.66
N GLY A 101 -1.52 -5.65 -3.46
CA GLY A 101 -0.10 -5.48 -3.19
C GLY A 101 0.67 -6.73 -3.58
N VAL A 102 1.68 -6.57 -4.42
CA VAL A 102 2.60 -7.66 -4.77
C VAL A 102 4.05 -7.23 -4.68
N MET A 103 4.92 -8.21 -4.46
CA MET A 103 6.35 -8.03 -4.37
C MET A 103 7.08 -9.00 -5.29
N VAL A 104 8.16 -8.53 -5.93
CA VAL A 104 9.09 -9.34 -6.74
C VAL A 104 10.51 -9.14 -6.22
N SER A 105 11.26 -10.22 -6.04
CA SER A 105 12.70 -10.15 -5.74
C SER A 105 13.51 -10.02 -7.03
N ASP A 106 14.56 -9.21 -7.02
CA ASP A 106 15.47 -9.07 -8.15
C ASP A 106 16.26 -10.35 -8.46
N ASP A 107 16.40 -11.25 -7.48
CA ASP A 107 17.05 -12.56 -7.64
C ASP A 107 16.18 -13.55 -8.44
N VAL A 108 14.85 -13.35 -8.42
CA VAL A 108 13.87 -14.22 -9.08
C VAL A 108 12.84 -13.35 -9.83
N PRO A 109 13.27 -12.62 -10.88
CA PRO A 109 12.37 -11.74 -11.61
C PRO A 109 11.22 -12.52 -12.26
N GLY A 110 10.08 -11.85 -12.44
CA GLY A 110 8.86 -12.45 -13.00
C GLY A 110 8.02 -13.28 -12.03
N VAL A 111 8.52 -13.59 -10.82
CA VAL A 111 7.77 -14.31 -9.79
C VAL A 111 7.26 -13.33 -8.74
N ALA A 112 5.95 -13.05 -8.78
CA ALA A 112 5.29 -12.14 -7.83
C ALA A 112 4.67 -12.89 -6.66
N HIS A 113 4.91 -12.37 -5.47
CA HIS A 113 4.35 -12.81 -4.20
C HIS A 113 3.34 -11.77 -3.71
N ASN A 114 2.25 -12.21 -3.08
CA ASN A 114 1.25 -11.28 -2.55
C ASN A 114 1.75 -10.70 -1.22
N ILE A 115 1.71 -9.38 -1.08
CA ILE A 115 2.04 -8.72 0.19
C ILE A 115 0.92 -8.96 1.18
N ASP A 116 -0.29 -8.53 0.81
CA ASP A 116 -1.49 -8.67 1.62
C ASP A 116 -2.30 -9.93 1.27
N ALA A 117 -3.01 -10.47 2.27
CA ALA A 117 -4.05 -11.47 2.07
C ALA A 117 -5.40 -10.77 1.89
N PHE A 118 -6.29 -11.35 1.09
CA PHE A 118 -7.60 -10.79 0.77
C PHE A 118 -8.72 -11.78 1.12
N CYS A 119 -9.57 -11.38 2.06
CA CYS A 119 -10.67 -12.18 2.62
C CYS A 119 -11.93 -11.31 2.71
N ILE A 120 -12.90 -11.55 1.84
CA ILE A 120 -14.14 -10.76 1.73
C ILE A 120 -15.38 -11.54 2.18
N THR A 121 -15.21 -12.80 2.56
CA THR A 121 -16.27 -13.69 3.02
C THR A 121 -16.12 -13.96 4.52
N PRO A 122 -17.17 -13.76 5.32
CA PRO A 122 -17.17 -14.16 6.73
C PRO A 122 -16.95 -15.67 6.93
N PRO A 123 -16.28 -16.11 8.02
CA PRO A 123 -15.61 -15.26 9.01
C PRO A 123 -14.36 -14.58 8.44
N TYR A 124 -14.24 -13.27 8.67
CA TYR A 124 -13.05 -12.52 8.27
C TYR A 124 -11.83 -12.99 9.06
N GLN A 125 -10.64 -12.84 8.47
CA GLN A 125 -9.41 -13.39 9.01
C GLN A 125 -8.51 -12.26 9.56
N PRO A 126 -8.13 -12.28 10.86
CA PRO A 126 -7.12 -11.37 11.39
C PRO A 126 -5.84 -11.42 10.57
N GLY A 127 -5.32 -10.24 10.22
CA GLY A 127 -4.14 -10.08 9.37
C GLY A 127 -4.41 -10.12 7.87
N ALA A 128 -5.60 -10.52 7.44
CA ALA A 128 -6.06 -10.34 6.08
C ALA A 128 -6.80 -9.00 5.95
N LEU A 129 -6.64 -8.38 4.79
CA LEU A 129 -7.48 -7.26 4.38
C LEU A 129 -8.68 -7.80 3.60
N ARG A 130 -9.67 -6.95 3.40
CA ARG A 130 -10.92 -7.28 2.69
C ARG A 130 -11.23 -6.25 1.62
N GLY A 131 -10.16 -5.69 1.06
CA GLY A 131 -10.19 -4.53 0.19
C GLY A 131 -8.82 -4.29 -0.43
N GLY A 132 -8.67 -3.20 -1.16
CA GLY A 132 -7.51 -2.96 -1.99
C GLY A 132 -6.46 -2.07 -1.34
N THR A 133 -5.20 -2.28 -1.73
CA THR A 133 -4.03 -1.55 -1.19
C THR A 133 -3.36 -0.68 -2.26
N HIS A 134 -2.83 0.48 -1.89
CA HIS A 134 -2.29 1.46 -2.83
C HIS A 134 -1.02 2.14 -2.33
N VAL A 135 -0.01 2.16 -3.21
CA VAL A 135 1.36 2.67 -3.00
C VAL A 135 2.00 1.98 -1.80
N HIS A 136 2.75 0.92 -2.04
CA HIS A 136 3.42 0.18 -0.99
C HIS A 136 4.80 0.77 -0.75
N VAL A 137 5.05 1.36 0.41
CA VAL A 137 6.34 2.03 0.72
C VAL A 137 7.08 1.24 1.78
N PHE A 138 8.25 0.72 1.43
CA PHE A 138 9.15 0.08 2.37
C PHE A 138 9.54 1.01 3.52
N SER A 139 9.57 0.48 4.73
CA SER A 139 10.22 1.14 5.86
C SER A 139 11.71 1.35 5.58
N PRO A 140 12.39 2.26 6.31
CA PRO A 140 13.83 2.49 6.14
C PRO A 140 14.70 1.24 6.35
N ASP A 141 14.26 0.33 7.23
CA ASP A 141 14.89 -0.99 7.44
C ASP A 141 14.46 -2.04 6.39
N GLY A 142 13.55 -1.71 5.47
CA GLY A 142 13.08 -2.60 4.40
C GLY A 142 12.25 -3.78 4.85
N GLU A 143 11.90 -3.90 6.14
CA GLU A 143 11.18 -5.06 6.68
C GLU A 143 9.66 -4.89 6.65
N TRP A 144 9.14 -3.66 6.69
CA TRP A 144 7.72 -3.33 6.74
C TRP A 144 7.30 -2.59 5.48
N LEU A 145 6.00 -2.56 5.20
CA LEU A 145 5.44 -1.64 4.21
C LEU A 145 4.29 -0.82 4.81
N SER A 146 4.20 0.46 4.44
CA SER A 146 2.98 1.26 4.59
C SER A 146 2.25 1.31 3.26
N PHE A 147 0.93 1.49 3.30
CA PHE A 147 0.10 1.74 2.13
C PHE A 147 -1.23 2.37 2.54
N THR A 148 -1.93 2.93 1.56
CA THR A 148 -3.34 3.27 1.73
C THR A 148 -4.24 2.07 1.43
N TYR A 149 -5.41 2.05 2.05
CA TYR A 149 -6.37 0.95 2.03
C TYR A 149 -7.79 1.45 1.74
N ASN A 150 -8.55 0.70 0.94
CA ASN A 150 -9.96 0.89 0.64
C ASN A 150 -10.69 -0.45 0.81
N ASP A 151 -11.95 -0.46 1.26
CA ASP A 151 -12.64 -1.65 1.78
C ASP A 151 -13.73 -2.13 0.82
N HIS A 152 -13.59 -3.35 0.28
CA HIS A 152 -14.55 -3.90 -0.68
C HIS A 152 -15.87 -4.28 0.01
N VAL A 153 -15.81 -4.86 1.21
CA VAL A 153 -17.02 -5.30 1.95
C VAL A 153 -17.92 -4.10 2.26
N LEU A 154 -17.33 -3.00 2.71
CA LEU A 154 -18.08 -1.77 2.97
C LEU A 154 -18.50 -1.06 1.68
N HIS A 155 -17.69 -1.13 0.62
CA HIS A 155 -18.08 -0.62 -0.70
C HIS A 155 -19.35 -1.27 -1.22
N GLU A 156 -19.41 -2.61 -1.20
CA GLU A 156 -20.59 -3.39 -1.65
C GLU A 156 -21.84 -3.09 -0.82
N ARG A 157 -21.65 -2.72 0.45
CA ARG A 157 -22.74 -2.33 1.33
C ARG A 157 -23.25 -0.92 1.01
N ASP A 158 -22.36 0.05 0.94
CA ASP A 158 -22.64 1.43 0.54
C ASP A 158 -21.33 2.12 0.15
N PRO A 159 -21.17 2.62 -1.09
CA PRO A 159 -19.95 3.29 -1.53
C PRO A 159 -19.49 4.45 -0.64
N VAL A 160 -20.38 5.09 0.15
CA VAL A 160 -19.99 6.14 1.11
C VAL A 160 -19.15 5.61 2.29
N LEU A 161 -19.18 4.30 2.53
CA LEU A 161 -18.45 3.63 3.61
C LEU A 161 -17.05 3.14 3.17
N ASP A 162 -16.74 3.15 1.87
CA ASP A 162 -15.40 2.85 1.33
C ASP A 162 -14.44 4.03 1.54
N LEU A 163 -14.13 4.29 2.81
CA LEU A 163 -13.26 5.38 3.23
C LEU A 163 -11.80 4.94 3.18
N ARG A 164 -10.95 5.77 2.58
CA ARG A 164 -9.53 5.47 2.50
C ARG A 164 -8.87 5.58 3.87
N ASN A 165 -8.15 4.54 4.26
CA ASN A 165 -7.34 4.49 5.48
C ASN A 165 -5.85 4.25 5.17
N VAL A 166 -5.01 4.32 6.19
CA VAL A 166 -3.62 3.87 6.17
C VAL A 166 -3.53 2.50 6.83
N ALA A 167 -2.73 1.62 6.25
CA ALA A 167 -2.47 0.28 6.73
C ALA A 167 -0.97 -0.05 6.61
N VAL A 168 -0.55 -1.10 7.31
CA VAL A 168 0.83 -1.61 7.28
C VAL A 168 0.87 -3.11 7.04
N ALA A 169 1.90 -3.57 6.34
CA ALA A 169 2.30 -4.97 6.25
C ALA A 169 3.42 -5.22 7.25
N VAL A 170 3.16 -6.15 8.16
CA VAL A 170 4.01 -6.51 9.31
C VAL A 170 4.76 -7.81 9.00
N PRO A 171 6.09 -7.86 9.18
CA PRO A 171 6.92 -9.05 8.90
C PRO A 171 6.76 -10.08 10.01
N LEU A 172 5.55 -10.60 10.19
CA LEU A 172 5.21 -11.53 11.25
C LEU A 172 5.10 -12.97 10.74
N HIS A 173 4.01 -13.28 10.06
CA HIS A 173 3.80 -14.57 9.41
C HIS A 173 2.87 -14.41 8.19
N PRO A 174 2.91 -15.33 7.21
CA PRO A 174 1.93 -15.38 6.15
C PRO A 174 0.50 -15.53 6.68
N VAL A 175 -0.47 -14.98 5.97
CA VAL A 175 -1.89 -15.09 6.30
C VAL A 175 -2.59 -15.84 5.17
N CYS A 176 -3.23 -16.95 5.53
CA CYS A 176 -4.04 -17.75 4.60
C CYS A 176 -5.51 -17.36 4.74
N SER A 177 -6.16 -17.01 3.61
CA SER A 177 -7.60 -16.80 3.61
C SER A 177 -8.34 -18.14 3.53
N GLY A 178 -9.59 -18.18 4.00
CA GLY A 178 -10.44 -19.37 3.90
C GLY A 178 -10.78 -19.77 2.44
N LYS A 179 -10.53 -18.87 1.48
CA LYS A 179 -10.81 -19.04 0.04
C LYS A 179 -12.26 -19.45 -0.23
N HIS A 180 -13.18 -18.84 0.51
CA HIS A 180 -14.62 -19.03 0.36
C HIS A 180 -15.17 -18.29 -0.87
N HIS A 181 -14.42 -17.32 -1.40
CA HIS A 181 -14.73 -16.64 -2.66
C HIS A 181 -13.56 -16.76 -3.67
N PRO A 182 -13.81 -16.94 -4.99
CA PRO A 182 -12.75 -17.15 -5.99
C PRO A 182 -11.79 -15.98 -6.19
N ARG A 183 -12.13 -14.79 -5.66
CA ARG A 183 -11.26 -13.60 -5.68
C ARG A 183 -10.36 -13.50 -4.45
N GLU A 184 -10.53 -14.37 -3.45
CA GLU A 184 -9.71 -14.39 -2.24
C GLU A 184 -8.33 -15.02 -2.48
N TYR A 185 -7.34 -14.50 -1.78
CA TYR A 185 -5.94 -14.94 -1.90
C TYR A 185 -5.20 -14.81 -0.57
N ASP A 186 -4.11 -15.56 -0.46
CA ASP A 186 -3.20 -15.52 0.69
C ASP A 186 -2.19 -14.38 0.50
N GLY A 187 -1.55 -13.98 1.59
CA GLY A 187 -0.49 -12.95 1.63
C GLY A 187 0.68 -13.39 2.48
N GLU A 188 1.86 -12.84 2.21
CA GLU A 188 3.10 -13.16 2.94
C GLU A 188 3.27 -12.36 4.24
N PHE A 189 2.52 -11.27 4.40
CA PHE A 189 2.57 -10.41 5.58
C PHE A 189 1.26 -10.46 6.36
N PHE A 190 1.36 -10.19 7.66
CA PHE A 190 0.21 -9.85 8.47
C PHE A 190 -0.10 -8.36 8.23
N CYS A 191 -1.27 -8.05 7.70
CA CYS A 191 -1.66 -6.67 7.39
C CYS A 191 -2.67 -6.13 8.39
N CYS A 192 -2.51 -4.87 8.79
CA CYS A 192 -3.39 -4.20 9.76
C CYS A 192 -3.69 -2.78 9.28
N VAL A 193 -4.97 -2.38 9.34
CA VAL A 193 -5.38 -0.98 9.16
C VAL A 193 -5.02 -0.23 10.42
N VAL A 194 -4.33 0.91 10.32
CA VAL A 194 -3.74 1.62 11.48
C VAL A 194 -4.23 3.06 11.64
N SER A 195 -5.10 3.54 10.75
CA SER A 195 -5.86 4.77 10.93
C SER A 195 -7.35 4.46 11.12
N ARG A 196 -8.10 5.43 11.64
CA ARG A 196 -9.57 5.34 11.75
C ARG A 196 -10.21 6.51 11.02
N THR A 197 -11.19 6.21 10.17
CA THR A 197 -11.99 7.21 9.46
C THR A 197 -13.48 7.07 9.78
N THR A 198 -14.23 8.17 9.64
CA THR A 198 -15.69 8.22 9.76
C THR A 198 -16.29 9.00 8.58
N PRO A 199 -17.46 8.59 8.06
CA PRO A 199 -18.11 9.31 6.96
C PRO A 199 -18.59 10.70 7.37
N ALA A 200 -18.76 10.96 8.67
CA ALA A 200 -19.23 12.22 9.21
C ALA A 200 -18.32 12.67 10.38
N PRO A 201 -17.11 13.19 10.09
CA PRO A 201 -16.22 13.68 11.13
C PRO A 201 -16.85 14.86 11.88
N GLN A 202 -16.74 14.86 13.20
CA GLN A 202 -17.23 15.95 14.03
C GLN A 202 -16.47 17.25 13.71
N PRO A 203 -17.17 18.37 13.40
CA PRO A 203 -16.54 19.68 13.22
C PRO A 203 -15.66 20.10 14.42
N GLY A 204 -14.43 20.52 14.13
CA GLY A 204 -13.44 20.95 15.14
C GLY A 204 -12.76 19.81 15.90
N SER A 205 -13.04 18.55 15.57
CA SER A 205 -12.36 17.38 16.14
C SER A 205 -11.15 16.94 15.32
N ASP A 206 -10.47 15.89 15.77
CA ASP A 206 -9.40 15.18 15.06
C ASP A 206 -9.93 13.98 14.24
N GLU A 207 -11.25 13.79 14.17
CA GLU A 207 -11.83 12.77 13.31
C GLU A 207 -11.60 13.12 11.83
N ILE A 208 -11.38 12.09 11.03
CA ILE A 208 -11.05 12.23 9.61
C ILE A 208 -12.00 11.42 8.74
N SER A 209 -12.34 11.95 7.57
CA SER A 209 -13.12 11.21 6.55
C SER A 209 -12.25 10.46 5.55
N ARG A 210 -10.93 10.68 5.59
CA ARG A 210 -9.97 10.10 4.65
C ARG A 210 -8.56 10.19 5.22
N ALA A 211 -7.74 9.15 5.04
CA ALA A 211 -6.30 9.14 5.31
C ALA A 211 -5.51 8.81 4.02
N TYR A 212 -4.48 9.58 3.68
CA TYR A 212 -3.75 9.46 2.40
C TYR A 212 -2.36 10.12 2.44
N GLU A 213 -1.53 9.84 1.41
CA GLU A 213 -0.15 10.32 1.27
C GLU A 213 0.69 10.05 2.52
N GLU A 214 0.82 8.78 2.88
CA GLU A 214 1.54 8.35 4.07
C GLU A 214 3.05 8.19 3.83
N GLY A 215 3.84 8.39 4.88
CA GLY A 215 5.28 8.19 4.83
C GLY A 215 5.88 7.85 6.19
N TRP A 216 6.90 6.99 6.18
CA TRP A 216 7.67 6.63 7.37
C TRP A 216 8.44 7.84 7.93
N ILE A 217 8.41 8.01 9.25
CA ILE A 217 9.09 9.11 9.92
C ILE A 217 10.53 8.71 10.24
N GLY A 218 11.48 9.20 9.44
CA GLY A 218 12.92 9.09 9.68
C GLY A 218 13.46 7.65 9.68
N GLU A 219 14.78 7.48 9.63
CA GLU A 219 15.40 6.15 9.62
C GLU A 219 15.26 5.39 10.94
N GLN A 220 15.12 6.13 12.05
CA GLN A 220 15.08 5.60 13.41
C GLN A 220 13.88 6.16 14.18
N GLY A 221 12.81 6.51 13.48
CA GLY A 221 11.66 7.16 14.07
C GLY A 221 12.00 8.57 14.57
N TYR A 222 11.40 8.96 15.71
CA TYR A 222 11.64 10.25 16.33
C TYR A 222 11.82 10.15 17.85
N LEU A 223 12.40 11.19 18.46
CA LEU A 223 12.52 11.31 19.92
C LEU A 223 11.26 11.97 20.50
N ARG A 224 10.67 11.32 21.49
CA ARG A 224 9.58 11.88 22.29
C ARG A 224 10.11 12.95 23.25
N ALA A 225 9.21 13.76 23.79
CA ALA A 225 9.54 14.82 24.73
C ALA A 225 10.19 14.31 26.03
N ASP A 226 9.89 13.06 26.41
CA ASP A 226 10.50 12.39 27.58
C ASP A 226 11.88 11.78 27.29
N GLY A 227 12.40 11.93 26.08
CA GLY A 227 13.68 11.38 25.63
C GLY A 227 13.63 9.93 25.16
N SER A 228 12.50 9.24 25.31
CA SER A 228 12.31 7.90 24.72
C SER A 228 12.17 7.98 23.20
N ARG A 229 12.47 6.89 22.50
CA ARG A 229 12.42 6.83 21.04
C ARG A 229 11.16 6.10 20.59
N GLN A 230 10.34 6.77 19.78
CA GLN A 230 9.32 6.09 18.99
C GLN A 230 9.98 5.62 17.71
N ARG A 231 10.32 4.33 17.62
CA ARG A 231 11.14 3.79 16.52
C ARG A 231 10.37 3.66 15.20
N ARG A 232 9.09 3.31 15.25
CA ARG A 232 8.23 3.15 14.06
C ARG A 232 7.09 4.15 14.13
N ALA A 233 6.99 5.01 13.14
CA ALA A 233 5.90 5.97 13.06
C ALA A 233 5.66 6.37 11.60
N ILE A 234 4.43 6.76 11.31
CA ILE A 234 3.97 7.22 10.00
C ILE A 234 3.44 8.64 10.15
N ALA A 235 3.71 9.50 9.18
CA ALA A 235 2.96 10.72 8.97
C ALA A 235 2.01 10.53 7.78
N PHE A 236 0.81 11.11 7.83
CA PHE A 236 -0.16 11.05 6.74
C PHE A 236 -1.07 12.28 6.73
N ILE A 237 -1.77 12.52 5.63
CA ILE A 237 -2.78 13.57 5.51
C ILE A 237 -4.16 13.01 5.86
N GLY A 238 -4.87 13.70 6.74
CA GLY A 238 -6.23 13.37 7.17
C GLY A 238 -7.22 14.50 6.84
N ASP A 239 -8.33 14.18 6.18
CA ASP A 239 -9.38 15.17 5.87
C ASP A 239 -10.31 15.37 7.08
N THR A 240 -10.10 16.45 7.85
CA THR A 240 -10.91 16.88 9.01
C THR A 240 -12.07 17.80 8.59
N ARG A 241 -12.90 18.21 9.56
CA ARG A 241 -13.99 19.18 9.35
C ARG A 241 -13.79 20.44 10.19
N SER A 242 -13.79 21.61 9.55
CA SER A 242 -13.82 22.89 10.24
C SER A 242 -15.14 23.11 10.98
N GLU A 243 -15.19 24.09 11.90
CA GLU A 243 -16.44 24.51 12.57
C GLU A 243 -17.55 24.91 11.58
N ASN A 244 -17.18 25.41 10.39
CA ASN A 244 -18.11 25.79 9.33
C ASN A 244 -18.48 24.61 8.39
N GLY A 245 -17.98 23.40 8.63
CA GLY A 245 -18.26 22.17 7.88
C GLY A 245 -17.38 21.93 6.64
N GLU A 246 -16.45 22.84 6.33
CA GLU A 246 -15.49 22.68 5.24
C GLU A 246 -14.48 21.56 5.53
N VAL A 247 -14.05 20.85 4.48
CA VAL A 247 -12.97 19.86 4.58
C VAL A 247 -11.63 20.57 4.71
N ILE A 248 -10.86 20.23 5.74
CA ILE A 248 -9.49 20.73 5.93
C ILE A 248 -8.52 19.53 5.98
N PRO A 249 -7.60 19.41 5.01
CA PRO A 249 -6.51 18.45 5.07
C PRO A 249 -5.50 18.85 6.15
N GLU A 250 -5.31 17.99 7.14
CA GLU A 250 -4.37 18.18 8.25
C GLU A 250 -3.32 17.06 8.27
N ILE A 251 -2.17 17.31 8.90
CA ILE A 251 -1.09 16.32 9.01
C ILE A 251 -1.20 15.58 10.33
N PHE A 252 -1.32 14.26 10.25
CA PHE A 252 -1.36 13.36 11.40
C PHE A 252 -0.03 12.65 11.58
N ARG A 253 0.33 12.39 12.84
CA ARG A 253 1.41 11.50 13.22
C ARG A 253 0.83 10.28 13.91
N LEU A 254 1.20 9.10 13.45
CA LEU A 254 0.80 7.83 13.98
C LEU A 254 1.99 7.09 14.56
N ASP A 255 1.92 6.82 15.85
CA ASP A 255 2.90 5.99 16.54
C ASP A 255 2.50 4.52 16.41
N LEU A 256 3.44 3.70 15.96
CA LEU A 256 3.22 2.29 15.71
C LEU A 256 3.83 1.42 16.82
N PRO A 257 3.24 0.26 17.18
CA PRO A 257 3.87 -0.69 18.08
C PRO A 257 5.27 -1.10 17.61
N GLU A 258 6.19 -1.32 18.56
CA GLU A 258 7.55 -1.73 18.21
C GLU A 258 7.60 -3.22 17.83
N ARG A 259 6.86 -4.08 18.54
CA ARG A 259 6.90 -5.52 18.34
C ARG A 259 5.84 -5.93 17.31
N PRO A 260 6.20 -6.75 16.29
CA PRO A 260 5.23 -7.32 15.34
C PRO A 260 4.02 -7.97 16.00
N GLU A 261 4.24 -8.65 17.13
CA GLU A 261 3.19 -9.38 17.85
C GLU A 261 2.08 -8.49 18.39
N ASP A 262 2.39 -7.22 18.70
CA ASP A 262 1.42 -6.30 19.28
C ASP A 262 0.32 -5.93 18.26
N TYR A 263 0.56 -6.15 16.96
CA TYR A 263 -0.45 -5.98 15.89
C TYR A 263 -1.49 -7.11 15.82
N THR A 264 -1.27 -8.20 16.55
CA THR A 264 -2.20 -9.34 16.61
C THR A 264 -3.21 -9.23 17.76
N VAL A 265 -3.11 -8.16 18.55
CA VAL A 265 -3.98 -7.91 19.70
C VAL A 265 -5.07 -6.93 19.27
N ALA A 266 -6.32 -7.39 19.24
CA ALA A 266 -7.46 -6.52 19.01
C ALA A 266 -7.67 -5.55 20.18
N GLY A 267 -7.93 -4.28 19.86
CA GLY A 267 -8.47 -3.28 20.77
C GLY A 267 -9.99 -3.40 20.93
N ASP A 268 -10.68 -2.26 20.90
CA ASP A 268 -12.14 -2.20 21.06
C ASP A 268 -12.92 -2.76 19.85
N LEU A 269 -12.25 -2.84 18.69
CA LEU A 269 -12.83 -3.32 17.44
C LEU A 269 -12.00 -4.49 16.89
N PRO A 270 -12.61 -5.41 16.10
CA PRO A 270 -11.89 -6.54 15.52
C PRO A 270 -10.83 -6.13 14.49
N LEU A 271 -9.68 -6.82 14.51
CA LEU A 271 -8.56 -6.62 13.58
C LEU A 271 -8.96 -6.82 12.11
N GLU A 272 -9.90 -7.73 11.88
CA GLU A 272 -10.46 -8.12 10.60
C GLU A 272 -11.73 -7.33 10.22
N GLY A 273 -12.23 -6.52 11.16
CA GLY A 273 -13.48 -5.76 11.09
C GLY A 273 -14.73 -6.65 11.05
N THR A 274 -15.87 -6.06 10.69
CA THR A 274 -17.16 -6.76 10.54
C THR A 274 -17.84 -6.44 9.20
N ASP A 275 -19.02 -7.00 8.95
CA ASP A 275 -19.89 -6.67 7.80
C ASP A 275 -20.32 -5.18 7.78
N SER A 276 -20.04 -4.44 8.86
CA SER A 276 -20.53 -3.08 9.09
C SER A 276 -19.49 -2.08 9.55
N THR A 277 -18.30 -2.52 9.93
CA THR A 277 -17.24 -1.68 10.50
C THR A 277 -15.90 -2.05 9.90
N MET A 278 -15.08 -1.05 9.59
CA MET A 278 -13.70 -1.21 9.10
C MET A 278 -12.86 -2.15 9.99
N PRO A 279 -11.81 -2.78 9.45
CA PRO A 279 -10.77 -3.40 10.28
C PRO A 279 -10.09 -2.32 11.15
N ALA A 280 -9.72 -2.68 12.38
CA ALA A 280 -9.09 -1.74 13.30
C ALA A 280 -8.16 -2.46 14.30
N PRO A 281 -7.00 -1.87 14.67
CA PRO A 281 -6.18 -2.33 15.77
C PRO A 281 -6.81 -1.98 17.12
#